data_AF-A0A6A7LWE0-F1
#
_entry.id   AF-A0A6A7LWE0-F1
#
_cell.length_a   1.000
_cell.length_b   1.000
_cell.length_c   1.000
_cell.angle_alpha   90.00
_cell.angle_beta   90.00
_cell.angle_gamma   90.00
#
_symmetry.space_group_name_H-M   'P 1'
#
loop_
_entity.id
_entity.type
_entity.pdbx_description
1 polymer ?
#
loop_
_entity_poly.entity_id
_entity_poly.type
_entity_poly.pdbx_seq_one_letter_code
_entity_poly.pdbx_strand_id
1 'polypeptide(L)'
;MIVFVDEHRDRRTDGLRWGVEPICRVLQFAPQTYYAAKGRAPSQRAVRDEWLKPEIRRVYDENYRVYGAPKVWTQLNREGVEVARCTVERLMGVLGIAGAVRRGAKPYTTVASESLERPPDHLER
;
A
#
# COMPACT_ATOMS: atom_id res chain seq x y z
N MET A 1 -0.25 -10.32 12.15
CA MET A 1 0.11 -11.39 13.10
C MET A 1 1.34 -11.02 13.94
N ILE A 2 2.52 -10.80 13.35
CA ILE A 2 3.73 -10.42 14.12
C ILE A 2 3.59 -9.10 14.89
N VAL A 3 3.07 -8.06 14.21
CA VAL A 3 2.79 -6.75 14.81
C VAL A 3 1.87 -6.87 16.03
N PHE A 4 0.81 -7.66 15.92
CA PHE A 4 -0.11 -7.91 17.04
C PHE A 4 0.59 -8.55 18.25
N VAL A 5 1.45 -9.54 18.02
CA VAL A 5 2.22 -10.16 19.11
C VAL A 5 3.17 -9.16 19.75
N ASP A 6 3.84 -8.32 18.97
CA ASP A 6 4.72 -7.27 19.50
C ASP A 6 3.97 -6.26 20.38
N GLU A 7 2.77 -5.84 19.96
CA GLU A 7 1.94 -4.89 20.70
C GLU A 7 1.40 -5.47 22.01
N HIS A 8 1.15 -6.79 22.06
CA HIS A 8 0.40 -7.40 23.16
C HIS A 8 1.23 -8.30 24.08
N ARG A 9 2.46 -8.69 23.70
CA ARG A 9 3.32 -9.59 24.51
C ARG A 9 3.61 -9.07 25.92
N ASP A 10 3.56 -7.75 26.11
CA ASP A 10 3.83 -7.07 27.39
C ASP A 10 2.56 -6.73 28.19
N ARG A 11 1.37 -7.00 27.62
CA ARG A 11 0.10 -6.76 28.30
C ARG A 11 -0.02 -7.66 29.53
N ARG A 12 -0.64 -7.12 30.58
CA ARG A 12 -0.89 -7.81 31.84
C ARG A 12 -2.39 -7.92 32.13
N THR A 13 -2.79 -9.06 32.67
CA THR A 13 -4.15 -9.34 33.16
C THR A 13 -4.00 -10.14 34.45
N ASP A 14 -4.67 -9.73 35.52
CA ASP A 14 -4.62 -10.39 36.84
C ASP A 14 -3.19 -10.66 37.35
N GLY A 15 -2.27 -9.73 37.10
CA GLY A 15 -0.86 -9.83 37.50
C GLY A 15 0.03 -10.67 36.59
N LEU A 16 -0.53 -11.38 35.60
CA LEU A 16 0.20 -12.23 34.66
C LEU A 16 0.48 -11.50 33.34
N ARG A 17 1.72 -11.58 32.83
CA ARG A 17 2.11 -11.08 31.50
C ARG A 17 1.73 -12.10 30.43
N TRP A 18 1.17 -11.62 29.32
CA TRP A 18 0.70 -12.49 28.24
C TRP A 18 1.85 -13.25 27.56
N GLY A 19 2.98 -12.59 27.26
CA GLY A 19 4.11 -13.25 26.61
C GLY A 19 3.83 -13.70 25.17
N VAL A 20 4.86 -14.19 24.48
CA VAL A 20 4.74 -14.58 23.06
C VAL A 20 3.99 -15.91 22.91
N GLU A 21 4.35 -16.92 23.71
CA GLU A 21 3.82 -18.27 23.54
C GLU A 21 2.30 -18.39 23.80
N PRO A 22 1.72 -17.77 24.84
CA PRO A 22 0.27 -17.80 25.04
C PRO A 22 -0.51 -17.13 23.91
N ILE A 23 0.01 -16.00 23.39
CA ILE A 23 -0.61 -15.30 22.25
C ILE A 23 -0.54 -16.17 20.99
N CYS A 24 0.63 -16.75 20.70
CA CYS A 24 0.82 -17.67 19.58
C CYS A 24 -0.10 -18.89 19.66
N ARG A 25 -0.30 -19.43 20.87
CA ARG A 25 -1.22 -20.55 21.13
C ARG A 25 -2.67 -20.20 20.78
N VAL A 26 -3.15 -19.02 21.20
CA VAL A 26 -4.51 -18.56 20.90
C VAL A 26 -4.69 -18.28 19.41
N LEU A 27 -3.70 -17.67 18.75
CA LEU A 27 -3.71 -17.39 17.31
C LEU A 27 -3.36 -18.61 16.44
N GLN A 28 -3.14 -19.77 17.05
CA GLN A 28 -2.88 -21.05 16.38
C GLN A 28 -1.68 -21.03 15.40
N PHE A 29 -0.55 -20.44 15.80
CA PHE A 29 0.69 -20.54 15.03
C PHE A 29 1.92 -20.77 15.94
N ALA A 30 2.99 -21.33 15.36
CA ALA A 30 4.19 -21.70 16.12
C ALA A 30 4.98 -20.45 16.62
N PRO A 31 5.42 -20.41 17.90
CA PRO A 31 6.28 -19.33 18.41
C PRO A 31 7.58 -19.15 17.63
N GLN A 32 8.13 -20.23 17.07
CA GLN A 32 9.31 -20.17 16.20
C GLN A 32 9.07 -19.29 14.97
N THR A 33 7.85 -19.26 14.42
CA THR A 33 7.48 -18.39 13.30
C THR A 33 7.57 -16.91 13.69
N TYR A 34 7.26 -16.56 14.94
CA TYR A 34 7.44 -15.20 15.45
C TYR A 34 8.91 -14.79 15.47
N TYR A 35 9.76 -15.59 16.10
CA TYR A 35 11.19 -15.29 16.20
C TYR A 35 11.89 -15.33 14.83
N ALA A 36 11.52 -16.27 13.96
CA ALA A 36 12.00 -16.31 12.59
C ALA A 36 11.59 -15.06 11.81
N ALA A 37 10.36 -14.58 11.96
CA ALA A 37 9.92 -13.34 11.33
C ALA A 37 10.65 -12.11 11.90
N LYS A 38 10.92 -12.07 13.21
CA LYS A 38 11.69 -10.99 13.85
C LYS A 38 13.15 -10.93 13.41
N GLY A 39 13.76 -12.08 13.15
CA GLY A 39 15.16 -12.16 12.71
C GLY A 39 15.38 -12.00 11.20
N ARG A 40 14.32 -11.98 10.37
CA ARG A 40 14.45 -11.84 8.92
C ARG A 40 14.89 -10.43 8.56
N ALA A 41 16.04 -10.34 7.88
CA ALA A 41 16.46 -9.12 7.22
C ALA A 41 15.43 -8.70 6.14
N PRO A 42 15.30 -7.39 5.87
CA PRO A 42 14.46 -6.91 4.78
C PRO A 42 14.94 -7.50 3.45
N SER A 43 13.99 -7.82 2.56
CA SER A 43 14.33 -8.29 1.22
C SER A 43 15.00 -7.17 0.42
N GLN A 44 15.81 -7.52 -0.59
CA GLN A 44 16.45 -6.53 -1.46
C GLN A 44 15.43 -5.56 -2.08
N ARG A 45 14.23 -6.05 -2.43
CA ARG A 45 13.12 -5.22 -2.89
C ARG A 45 12.66 -4.23 -1.83
N ALA A 46 12.48 -4.66 -0.58
CA ALA A 46 12.08 -3.77 0.51
C ALA A 46 13.14 -2.69 0.75
N VAL A 47 14.43 -3.05 0.75
CA VAL A 47 15.53 -2.09 0.88
C VAL A 47 15.52 -1.09 -0.27
N ARG A 48 15.36 -1.55 -1.51
CA ARG A 48 15.27 -0.68 -2.70
C ARG A 48 14.05 0.24 -2.65
N ASP A 49 12.90 -0.28 -2.22
CA ASP A 49 11.67 0.49 -2.05
C ASP A 49 11.83 1.59 -1.00
N GLU A 50 12.47 1.30 0.16
CA GLU A 50 12.75 2.31 1.18
C GLU A 50 13.68 3.42 0.66
N TRP A 51 14.64 3.10 -0.20
CA TRP A 51 15.47 4.11 -0.88
C TRP A 51 14.71 4.91 -1.94
N LEU A 52 13.77 4.29 -2.67
CA LEU A 52 12.99 4.96 -3.72
C LEU A 52 11.91 5.90 -3.16
N LYS A 53 11.33 5.60 -2.00
CA LYS A 53 10.30 6.43 -1.36
C LYS A 53 10.70 7.90 -1.20
N PRO A 54 11.87 8.26 -0.63
CA PRO A 54 12.27 9.66 -0.51
C PRO A 54 12.52 10.33 -1.86
N GLU A 55 13.07 9.62 -2.86
CA GLU A 55 13.24 10.19 -4.21
C GLU A 55 11.90 10.51 -4.88
N ILE A 56 10.94 9.59 -4.80
CA ILE A 56 9.57 9.81 -5.28
C ILE A 56 8.93 11.01 -4.57
N ARG A 57 9.11 11.11 -3.23
CA ARG A 57 8.59 12.23 -2.43
C ARG A 57 9.22 13.55 -2.84
N ARG A 58 10.54 13.57 -3.03
CA ARG A 58 11.32 14.74 -3.46
C ARG A 58 10.81 15.27 -4.79
N VAL A 59 10.76 14.42 -5.83
CA VAL A 59 10.25 14.81 -7.15
C VAL A 59 8.81 15.31 -7.05
N TYR A 60 7.97 14.67 -6.24
CA TYR A 60 6.59 15.09 -6.04
C TYR A 60 6.48 16.49 -5.42
N ASP A 61 7.23 16.76 -4.33
CA ASP A 61 7.17 18.04 -3.63
C ASP A 61 7.85 19.17 -4.43
N GLU A 62 8.96 18.91 -5.12
CA GLU A 62 9.62 19.87 -6.02
C GLU A 62 8.72 20.30 -7.19
N ASN A 63 7.85 19.40 -7.67
CA ASN A 63 6.91 19.68 -8.75
C ASN A 63 5.53 20.14 -8.25
N TYR A 64 5.54 20.87 -7.12
CA TYR A 64 4.34 21.48 -6.51
C TYR A 64 3.20 20.48 -6.27
N ARG A 65 3.54 19.20 -6.05
CA ARG A 65 2.56 18.11 -5.83
C ARG A 65 1.62 17.86 -7.01
N VAL A 66 1.94 18.40 -8.19
CA VAL A 66 1.14 18.24 -9.41
C VAL A 66 1.42 16.88 -10.07
N TYR A 67 2.62 16.36 -9.92
CA TYR A 67 3.05 15.17 -10.65
C TYR A 67 2.39 13.90 -10.08
N GLY A 68 1.65 13.20 -10.94
CA GLY A 68 1.22 11.83 -10.70
C GLY A 68 2.30 10.83 -11.11
N ALA A 69 2.05 9.55 -10.86
CA ALA A 69 3.02 8.49 -11.09
C ALA A 69 3.66 8.46 -12.49
N PRO A 70 2.94 8.71 -13.60
CA PRO A 70 3.59 8.78 -14.92
C PRO A 70 4.63 9.89 -15.03
N LYS A 71 4.36 11.06 -14.44
CA LYS A 71 5.29 12.21 -14.51
C LYS A 71 6.46 12.05 -13.56
N VAL A 72 6.21 11.53 -12.35
CA VAL A 72 7.27 11.20 -11.39
C VAL A 72 8.20 10.14 -11.99
N TRP A 73 7.65 9.09 -12.60
CA TRP A 73 8.43 8.06 -13.29
C TRP A 73 9.30 8.64 -14.40
N THR A 74 8.74 9.48 -15.28
CA THR A 74 9.53 10.13 -16.34
C THR A 74 10.65 11.01 -15.76
N GLN A 75 10.37 11.75 -14.69
CA GLN A 75 11.37 12.61 -14.05
C GLN A 75 12.50 11.80 -13.40
N LEU A 76 12.18 10.73 -12.67
CA LEU A 76 13.18 9.85 -12.08
C LEU A 76 14.11 9.22 -13.14
N ASN A 77 13.56 8.77 -14.27
CA ASN A 77 14.39 8.23 -15.35
C ASN A 77 15.28 9.31 -16.00
N ARG A 78 14.81 10.56 -16.11
CA ARG A 78 15.63 11.68 -16.60
C ARG A 78 16.80 11.99 -15.67
N GLU A 79 16.63 11.74 -14.38
CA GLU A 79 17.67 11.90 -13.36
C GLU A 79 18.55 10.64 -13.21
N GLY A 80 18.37 9.63 -14.07
CA GLY A 80 19.17 8.40 -14.08
C GLY A 80 18.73 7.34 -13.06
N VAL A 81 17.58 7.54 -12.39
CA VAL A 81 17.02 6.55 -11.46
C VAL A 81 16.11 5.59 -12.23
N GLU A 82 16.68 4.46 -12.65
CA GLU A 82 15.91 3.42 -13.33
C GLU A 82 14.90 2.76 -12.37
N VAL A 83 13.62 2.93 -12.69
CA VAL A 83 12.51 2.35 -11.94
C VAL A 83 11.34 2.04 -12.87
N ALA A 84 10.68 0.90 -12.65
CA ALA A 84 9.48 0.55 -13.38
C ALA A 84 8.31 1.45 -12.97
N ARG A 85 7.49 1.88 -13.93
CA ARG A 85 6.31 2.74 -13.68
C ARG A 85 5.37 2.15 -12.62
N CYS A 86 5.09 0.85 -12.67
CA CYS A 86 4.23 0.18 -11.69
C CYS A 86 4.80 0.22 -10.25
N THR A 87 6.12 0.32 -10.11
CA THR A 87 6.77 0.50 -8.80
C THR A 87 6.54 1.91 -8.28
N VAL A 88 6.65 2.93 -9.13
CA VAL A 88 6.32 4.31 -8.74
C VAL A 88 4.85 4.43 -8.34
N GLU A 89 3.94 3.89 -9.14
CA GLU A 89 2.49 3.87 -8.84
C GLU A 89 2.20 3.21 -7.48
N ARG A 90 2.76 2.02 -7.25
CA ARG A 90 2.62 1.30 -5.98
C ARG A 90 3.19 2.09 -4.81
N LEU A 91 4.40 2.65 -4.92
CA LEU A 91 5.07 3.37 -3.84
C LEU A 91 4.39 4.71 -3.55
N MET A 92 3.87 5.40 -4.56
CA MET A 92 3.01 6.58 -4.36
C MET A 92 1.75 6.23 -3.57
N GLY A 93 1.13 5.09 -3.86
CA GLY A 93 0.00 4.57 -3.08
C GLY A 93 0.36 4.27 -1.61
N VAL A 94 1.51 3.63 -1.37
CA VAL A 94 2.02 3.39 0.00
C VAL A 94 2.30 4.69 0.76
N LEU A 95 2.80 5.72 0.07
CA LEU A 95 3.08 7.04 0.64
C LEU A 95 1.83 7.92 0.79
N GLY A 96 0.68 7.50 0.26
CA GLY A 96 -0.56 8.29 0.28
C GLY A 96 -0.49 9.55 -0.57
N ILE A 97 0.39 9.60 -1.57
CA ILE A 97 0.55 10.77 -2.46
C ILE A 97 -0.06 10.48 -3.83
N ALA A 98 -0.71 11.49 -4.40
CA ALA A 98 -1.27 11.44 -5.73
C ALA A 98 -1.03 12.78 -6.43
N GLY A 99 -0.87 12.72 -7.75
CA GLY A 99 -0.76 13.92 -8.57
C GLY A 99 -2.05 14.74 -8.55
N ALA A 100 -1.93 16.04 -8.81
CA ALA A 100 -3.08 16.92 -8.89
C ALA A 100 -4.02 16.49 -10.03
N VAL A 101 -5.27 16.18 -9.66
CA VAL A 101 -6.34 15.95 -10.61
C VAL A 101 -7.03 17.30 -10.86
N ARG A 102 -6.99 17.82 -12.10
CA ARG A 102 -7.84 18.95 -12.49
C ARG A 102 -9.30 18.47 -12.49
N ARG A 103 -9.97 18.68 -11.35
CA ARG A 103 -11.42 18.76 -11.11
C ARG A 103 -12.34 17.81 -11.92
N GLY A 104 -13.03 16.96 -11.17
CA GLY A 104 -14.47 16.69 -11.35
C GLY A 104 -14.84 15.65 -12.40
N ALA A 105 -15.05 14.42 -11.94
CA ALA A 105 -15.66 13.30 -12.65
C ALA A 105 -15.05 12.92 -14.01
N LYS A 106 -14.94 11.62 -14.25
CA LYS A 106 -14.73 11.11 -15.61
C LYS A 106 -15.85 11.70 -16.48
N PRO A 107 -15.57 12.33 -17.64
CA PRO A 107 -16.63 12.82 -18.50
C PRO A 107 -17.55 11.65 -18.83
N TYR A 108 -18.77 11.69 -18.30
CA TYR A 108 -19.80 10.71 -18.60
C TYR A 108 -20.41 11.17 -19.92
N THR A 109 -19.89 10.65 -21.03
CA THR A 109 -20.38 10.97 -22.38
C THR A 109 -21.76 10.38 -22.64
N THR A 110 -22.17 9.41 -21.83
CA THR A 110 -23.39 8.62 -22.02
C THR A 110 -24.20 8.61 -20.74
N VAL A 111 -25.14 9.56 -20.61
CA VAL A 111 -26.19 9.47 -19.60
C VAL A 111 -27.25 8.52 -20.15
N ALA A 112 -27.47 7.38 -19.49
CA ALA A 112 -28.53 6.46 -19.89
C ALA A 112 -29.89 7.16 -19.74
N SER A 113 -30.65 7.27 -20.83
CA SER A 113 -32.00 7.81 -20.79
C SER A 113 -32.94 6.83 -20.11
N GLU A 114 -33.69 7.30 -19.11
CA GLU A 114 -34.70 6.49 -18.41
C GLU A 114 -35.87 6.08 -19.31
N SER A 115 -36.06 6.76 -20.43
CA SER A 115 -37.15 6.53 -21.38
C SER A 115 -36.90 5.41 -22.41
N LEU A 116 -35.70 4.81 -22.44
CA LEU A 116 -35.42 3.68 -23.32
C LEU A 116 -35.76 2.36 -22.61
N GLU A 117 -36.50 1.49 -23.28
CA GLU A 117 -36.71 0.11 -22.80
C GLU A 117 -35.36 -0.59 -22.62
N ARG A 118 -35.13 -1.08 -21.40
CA ARG A 118 -33.93 -1.86 -21.09
C ARG A 118 -34.16 -3.30 -21.56
N PRO A 119 -33.20 -3.92 -22.27
CA PRO A 119 -33.27 -5.34 -22.57
C PRO A 119 -33.44 -6.15 -21.28
N PRO A 120 -34.27 -7.20 -21.27
CA PRO A 120 -34.46 -8.04 -20.10
C PRO A 120 -33.14 -8.73 -19.72
N ASP A 121 -32.84 -8.74 -18.42
CA ASP A 121 -31.72 -9.50 -17.87
C ASP A 121 -32.10 -10.98 -17.84
N HIS A 122 -31.32 -11.82 -18.51
CA HIS A 122 -31.55 -13.26 -18.62
C HIS A 122 -30.65 -14.07 -17.67
N LEU A 123 -29.91 -13.42 -16.77
CA LEU A 123 -29.10 -14.11 -15.77
C LEU A 123 -29.96 -14.54 -14.59
N GLU A 124 -30.20 -15.84 -14.46
CA GLU A 124 -30.72 -16.43 -13.23
C GLU A 124 -29.62 -16.38 -12.14
N ARG A 125 -29.93 -15.76 -11.00
CA ARG A 125 -29.03 -15.64 -9.84
C ARG A 125 -29.07 -16.87 -8.95
#